data_AF-A0A2G6LFN5-F1
#
_entry.id   AF-A0A2G6LFN5-F1
#
_cell.length_a   1.000
_cell.length_b   1.000
_cell.length_c   1.000
_cell.angle_alpha   90.00
_cell.angle_beta   90.00
_cell.angle_gamma   90.00
#
_symmetry.space_group_name_H-M   'P 1'
#
loop_
_entity.id
_entity.type
_entity.pdbx_description
1 polymer ?
#
loop_
_entity_poly.entity_id
_entity_poly.type
_entity_poly.pdbx_seq_one_letter_code
_entity_poly.pdbx_strand_id
1 'polypeptide(L)' 'MLIKHTGESPQVDSAAWVAPNAVVCGDVRIGPGCRIMYGA' A
#
# COMPACT_ATOMS: atom_id res chain seq x y z
N MET A 1 3.66 5.51 -3.27
CA MET A 1 4.99 5.06 -2.80
C MET A 1 4.84 3.91 -1.81
N LEU A 2 5.54 2.79 -2.02
CA LEU A 2 5.56 1.66 -1.09
C LEU A 2 6.95 1.57 -0.45
N ILE A 3 7.02 1.65 0.87
CA ILE A 3 8.28 1.75 1.62
C ILE A 3 8.47 0.50 2.48
N LYS A 4 9.65 -0.11 2.36
CA LYS A 4 10.09 -1.16 3.27
C LYS A 4 10.49 -0.57 4.62
N HIS A 5 9.99 -1.12 5.72
CA HIS A 5 10.34 -0.71 7.07
C HIS A 5 10.59 -1.95 7.95
N THR A 6 11.68 -1.91 8.73
CA THR A 6 12.06 -3.00 9.67
C THR A 6 12.10 -4.41 9.06
N GLY A 7 12.41 -4.54 7.76
CA GLY A 7 12.45 -5.84 7.09
C GLY A 7 11.17 -6.19 6.32
N GLU A 8 10.08 -5.46 6.54
CA GLU A 8 8.76 -5.73 5.98
C GLU A 8 8.38 -4.73 4.89
N SER A 9 7.80 -5.23 3.81
CA SER A 9 7.30 -4.44 2.69
C SER A 9 5.78 -4.57 2.58
N PRO A 10 5.06 -3.49 2.21
CA PRO A 10 3.63 -3.57 1.97
C PRO A 10 3.29 -4.63 0.92
N GLN A 11 2.25 -5.43 1.20
CA GLN A 11 1.70 -6.40 0.27
C GLN A 11 0.38 -5.87 -0.27
N VAL A 12 0.30 -5.70 -1.58
CA VAL A 12 -0.86 -5.13 -2.27
C VAL A 12 -1.42 -6.19 -3.19
N ASP A 13 -2.68 -6.56 -2.96
CA ASP A 13 -3.41 -7.45 -3.87
C ASP A 13 -3.52 -6.81 -5.26
N SER A 14 -3.49 -7.63 -6.31
CA SER A 14 -3.52 -7.14 -7.70
C SER A 14 -4.84 -6.44 -8.09
N ALA A 15 -5.93 -6.73 -7.36
CA ALA A 15 -7.22 -6.05 -7.53
C ALA A 15 -7.37 -4.79 -6.66
N ALA A 16 -6.36 -4.44 -5.85
CA ALA A 16 -6.35 -3.20 -5.08
C ALA A 16 -5.80 -2.03 -5.89
N TRP A 17 -6.12 -0.81 -5.44
CA TRP A 17 -5.59 0.41 -6.05
C TRP A 17 -4.96 1.33 -5.00
N VAL A 18 -3.75 1.82 -5.30
CA VAL A 18 -3.02 2.79 -4.49
C VAL A 18 -2.76 4.03 -5.33
N ALA A 19 -3.25 5.18 -4.89
CA ALA A 19 -3.01 6.45 -5.56
C ALA A 19 -1.50 6.73 -5.68
N PRO A 20 -1.02 7.31 -6.80
CA PRO A 20 0.41 7.53 -7.01
C PRO A 20 1.11 8.33 -5.91
N ASN A 21 0.41 9.29 -5.28
CA ASN A 21 0.93 10.14 -4.21
C ASN A 21 0.67 9.59 -2.80
N ALA A 22 0.00 8.44 -2.66
CA ALA A 22 -0.21 7.83 -1.35
C ALA A 22 1.07 7.15 -0.86
N VAL A 23 1.28 7.05 0.46
CA VAL A 23 2.44 6.38 1.06
C VAL A 23 2.00 5.21 1.95
N VAL A 24 2.50 4.01 1.67
CA VAL A 24 2.28 2.82 2.51
C VAL A 24 3.63 2.30 2.99
N CYS A 25 3.76 2.00 4.28
CA CYS A 25 5.04 1.72 4.92
C CYS A 25 4.96 0.51 5.87
N GLY A 26 5.90 -0.44 5.74
CA GLY A 26 6.06 -1.56 6.68
C GLY A 26 5.09 -2.73 6.45
N ASP A 27 4.76 -3.44 7.54
CA ASP A 27 3.88 -4.63 7.54
C ASP A 27 2.41 -4.24 7.36
N VAL A 28 2.04 -3.94 6.11
CA VAL A 28 0.68 -3.59 5.70
C VAL A 28 0.21 -4.57 4.63
N ARG A 29 -1.01 -5.11 4.80
CA ARG A 29 -1.69 -5.91 3.78
C ARG A 29 -2.91 -5.18 3.25
N ILE A 30 -2.95 -4.94 1.95
CA ILE A 30 -4.08 -4.33 1.24
C ILE A 30 -4.78 -5.42 0.44
N GLY A 31 -6.02 -5.71 0.85
CA GLY A 31 -6.83 -6.77 0.23
C GLY A 31 -7.47 -6.35 -1.09
N PRO A 32 -8.07 -7.32 -1.82
CA PRO A 32 -8.71 -7.07 -3.11
C PRO A 32 -9.84 -6.03 -3.00
N GLY A 33 -9.92 -5.12 -3.97
CA GLY A 33 -10.96 -4.09 -4.04
C GLY A 33 -10.76 -2.89 -3.09
N CYS A 34 -9.79 -2.94 -2.18
CA CYS A 34 -9.41 -1.79 -1.36
C CYS A 34 -8.84 -0.65 -2.23
N ARG A 35 -9.08 0.59 -1.78
CA ARG A 35 -8.60 1.79 -2.46
C ARG A 35 -7.95 2.75 -1.47
N ILE A 36 -6.65 2.99 -1.65
CA ILE A 36 -5.90 4.01 -0.93
C ILE A 36 -5.88 5.26 -1.79
N MET A 37 -6.56 6.30 -1.32
CA MET A 37 -6.83 7.49 -2.11
C MET A 37 -5.73 8.55 -1.95
N TYR A 38 -5.87 9.65 -2.68
CA TYR A 38 -4.87 10.71 -2.74
C TYR A 38 -4.57 11.31 -1.37
N GLY A 39 -3.28 11.47 -1.06
CA GLY A 39 -2.80 12.10 0.18
C GLY A 39 -2.84 11.21 1.41
N ALA A 40 -3.15 9.93 1.24
CA ALA A 40 -3.02 8.91 2.28
C ALA A 40 -1.56 8.50 2.54
#